data_AF-A3WZM9-F1
#
_entry.id   AF-A3WZM9-F1
#
_cell.length_a   1.000
_cell.length_b   1.000
_cell.length_c   1.000
_cell.angle_alpha   90.00
_cell.angle_beta   90.00
_cell.angle_gamma   90.00
#
_symmetry.space_group_name_H-M   'P 1'
#
loop_
_entity.id
_entity.type
_entity.pdbx_description
1 polymer ?
#
loop_
_entity_poly.entity_id
_entity_poly.type
_entity_poly.pdbx_seq_one_letter_code
_entity_poly.pdbx_strand_id
1 'polypeptide(L)'
;MAIPTIYEQLGSRFKSEWLNKPTLLRHYEHIDAIKAAITATSNQRTQLSDSGVHSPKGIAEQIRVKAAKDLVPILKRAAEHTDRTKSAIDQRRKNLTTPKIDPIDSVAEMQRAEIRANLKSLSAGDRIAAATKDPRVADAYLSAPAFLSGSNETERAQIDDRVAKQFHGDALQEIDAERGAIAVLDAVIGVGLTDLRKVTDFENSPQQFDEWMHSVSVPSRTFSANEPGILRPSDIGPRTAASYERTIHDH
;
A
#
# COMPACT_ATOMS: atom_id res chain seq x y z
N MET A 1 27.27 -25.01 7.76
CA MET A 1 25.96 -24.33 7.81
C MET A 1 25.66 -23.81 6.42
N ALA A 2 24.47 -24.06 5.88
CA ALA A 2 24.06 -23.46 4.60
C ALA A 2 23.83 -21.95 4.80
N ILE A 3 24.31 -21.12 3.88
CA ILE A 3 24.06 -19.68 3.89
C ILE A 3 22.58 -19.48 3.51
N PRO A 4 21.76 -18.79 4.34
CA PRO A 4 20.36 -18.57 4.03
C PRO A 4 20.22 -17.80 2.73
N THR A 5 19.28 -18.21 1.88
CA THR A 5 18.98 -17.49 0.64
C THR A 5 18.49 -16.07 0.98
N ILE A 6 18.65 -15.12 0.07
CA ILE A 6 18.17 -13.74 0.30
C ILE A 6 16.67 -13.69 0.61
N TYR A 7 15.87 -14.62 0.06
CA TYR A 7 14.46 -14.78 0.38
C TYR A 7 14.21 -15.26 1.80
N GLU A 8 15.06 -16.14 2.35
CA GLU A 8 14.98 -16.55 3.76
C GLU A 8 15.37 -15.42 4.69
N GLN A 9 16.37 -14.62 4.33
CA GLN A 9 16.78 -13.44 5.10
C GLN A 9 15.71 -12.35 5.09
N LEU A 10 15.00 -12.16 3.98
CA LEU A 10 13.89 -11.20 3.91
C LEU A 10 12.63 -11.76 4.58
N GLY A 11 12.32 -13.05 4.36
CA GLY A 11 11.20 -13.73 5.00
C GLY A 11 11.30 -13.77 6.53
N SER A 12 12.51 -13.91 7.09
CA SER A 12 12.71 -13.86 8.55
C SER A 12 12.51 -12.47 9.16
N ARG A 13 12.48 -11.41 8.35
CA ARG A 13 12.09 -10.06 8.80
C ARG A 13 10.57 -9.90 8.88
N PHE A 14 9.82 -10.82 8.29
CA PHE A 14 8.37 -10.84 8.41
C PHE A 14 8.01 -11.33 9.81
N LYS A 15 7.43 -10.45 10.64
CA LYS A 15 7.19 -10.76 12.05
C LYS A 15 6.08 -11.80 12.19
N SER A 16 6.22 -12.74 13.13
CA SER A 16 5.24 -13.81 13.31
C SER A 16 3.89 -13.29 13.77
N GLU A 17 3.85 -12.21 14.56
CA GLU A 17 2.60 -11.58 14.99
C GLU A 17 1.79 -11.00 13.81
N TRP A 18 2.44 -10.69 12.69
CA TRP A 18 1.75 -10.21 11.49
C TRP A 18 0.92 -11.30 10.82
N LEU A 19 1.28 -12.57 10.96
CA LEU A 19 0.56 -13.69 10.36
C LEU A 19 -0.86 -13.87 10.93
N ASN A 20 -1.12 -13.35 12.13
CA ASN A 20 -2.44 -13.39 12.76
C ASN A 20 -3.41 -12.34 12.21
N LYS A 21 -2.93 -11.39 11.37
CA LYS A 21 -3.76 -10.35 10.77
C LYS A 21 -4.05 -10.72 9.31
N PRO A 22 -5.32 -10.95 8.91
CA PRO A 22 -5.65 -11.41 7.55
C PRO A 22 -5.11 -10.50 6.43
N THR A 23 -5.07 -9.19 6.65
CA THR A 23 -4.51 -8.22 5.70
C THR A 23 -3.00 -8.42 5.50
N LEU A 24 -2.28 -8.73 6.57
CA LEU A 24 -0.83 -8.93 6.55
C LEU A 24 -0.44 -10.32 6.09
N LEU A 25 -1.23 -11.34 6.43
CA LEU A 25 -1.03 -12.71 5.95
C LEU A 25 -0.94 -12.74 4.41
N ARG A 26 -1.76 -11.95 3.73
CA ARG A 26 -1.73 -11.84 2.27
C ARG A 26 -0.38 -11.33 1.73
N HIS A 27 0.31 -10.45 2.46
CA HIS A 27 1.67 -10.03 2.07
C HIS A 27 2.65 -11.20 2.14
N TYR A 28 2.54 -12.04 3.18
CA TYR A 28 3.36 -13.24 3.33
C TYR A 28 3.09 -14.27 2.23
N GLU A 29 1.82 -14.50 1.88
CA GLU A 29 1.45 -15.38 0.77
C GLU A 29 2.07 -14.92 -0.57
N HIS A 30 2.15 -13.60 -0.81
CA HIS A 30 2.86 -13.06 -1.96
C HIS A 30 4.36 -13.32 -1.91
N ILE A 31 5.00 -13.21 -0.74
CA ILE A 31 6.43 -13.52 -0.56
C ILE A 31 6.70 -14.99 -0.92
N ASP A 32 5.90 -15.91 -0.37
CA ASP A 32 6.05 -17.34 -0.63
C ASP A 32 5.80 -17.69 -2.09
N ALA A 33 4.77 -17.10 -2.72
CA ALA A 33 4.48 -17.30 -4.13
C ALA A 33 5.64 -16.82 -5.04
N ILE A 34 6.24 -15.66 -4.73
CA ILE A 34 7.40 -15.15 -5.47
C ILE A 34 8.59 -16.09 -5.31
N LYS A 35 8.92 -16.49 -4.07
CA LYS A 35 10.01 -17.43 -3.78
C LYS A 35 9.83 -18.73 -4.56
N ALA A 36 8.66 -19.36 -4.47
CA ALA A 36 8.36 -20.61 -5.13
C ALA A 36 8.47 -20.50 -6.66
N ALA A 37 7.93 -19.44 -7.25
CA ALA A 37 7.95 -19.23 -8.70
C ALA A 37 9.37 -18.99 -9.25
N ILE A 38 10.20 -18.25 -8.51
CA ILE A 38 11.61 -18.02 -8.88
C ILE A 38 12.40 -19.31 -8.77
N THR A 39 12.28 -20.05 -7.66
CA THR A 39 12.93 -21.35 -7.51
C THR A 39 12.53 -22.32 -8.63
N ALA A 40 11.24 -22.40 -8.96
CA ALA A 40 10.77 -23.26 -10.05
C ALA A 40 11.34 -22.84 -11.42
N THR A 41 11.46 -21.54 -11.69
CA THR A 41 12.02 -21.01 -12.94
C THR A 41 13.53 -21.28 -13.03
N SER A 42 14.27 -21.06 -11.93
CA SER A 42 15.71 -21.38 -11.85
C SER A 42 15.97 -22.86 -12.03
N ASN A 43 15.20 -23.73 -11.37
CA ASN A 43 15.33 -25.18 -11.50
C ASN A 43 15.09 -25.64 -12.95
N GLN A 44 14.09 -25.08 -13.63
CA GLN A 44 13.85 -25.36 -15.04
C GLN A 44 15.06 -24.98 -15.90
N ARG A 45 15.68 -23.83 -15.63
CA ARG A 45 16.86 -23.38 -16.37
C ARG A 45 18.03 -24.35 -16.19
N THR A 46 18.28 -24.79 -14.96
CA THR A 46 19.29 -25.81 -14.66
C THR A 46 19.00 -27.12 -15.39
N GLN A 47 17.76 -27.63 -15.33
CA GLN A 47 17.37 -28.85 -16.04
C GLN A 47 17.57 -28.76 -17.56
N LEU A 48 17.18 -27.64 -18.18
CA LEU A 48 17.38 -27.44 -19.61
C LEU A 48 18.87 -27.35 -19.97
N SER A 49 19.68 -26.72 -19.12
CA SER A 49 21.14 -26.65 -19.27
C SER A 49 21.79 -28.03 -19.16
N ASP A 50 21.43 -28.80 -18.14
CA ASP A 50 22.00 -30.12 -17.87
C ASP A 50 21.60 -31.15 -18.93
N SER A 51 20.46 -30.96 -19.60
CA SER A 51 20.02 -31.84 -20.69
C SER A 51 20.97 -31.85 -21.89
N GLY A 52 21.71 -30.76 -22.12
CA GLY A 52 22.56 -30.58 -23.31
C GLY A 52 21.81 -30.51 -24.65
N VAL A 53 20.47 -30.60 -24.66
CA VAL A 53 19.65 -30.63 -25.89
C VAL A 53 19.48 -29.24 -26.50
N HIS A 54 19.48 -28.19 -25.66
CA HIS A 54 19.18 -26.83 -26.07
C HIS A 54 20.42 -25.96 -26.16
N SER A 55 20.48 -25.10 -27.19
CA SER A 55 21.47 -24.04 -27.24
C SER A 55 21.22 -23.00 -26.13
N PRO A 56 22.23 -22.23 -25.70
CA PRO A 56 22.05 -21.18 -24.68
C PRO A 56 20.90 -20.21 -25.02
N LYS A 57 20.79 -19.81 -26.28
CA LYS A 57 19.69 -18.96 -26.77
C LYS A 57 18.32 -19.65 -26.64
N GLY A 58 18.25 -20.95 -26.95
CA GLY A 58 17.02 -21.74 -26.83
C GLY A 58 16.58 -21.89 -25.37
N ILE A 59 17.52 -22.06 -24.43
CA ILE A 59 17.24 -22.09 -22.99
C ILE A 59 16.66 -20.73 -22.56
N ALA A 60 17.32 -19.63 -22.90
CA ALA A 60 16.87 -18.29 -22.54
C ALA A 60 15.44 -18.02 -23.01
N GLU A 61 15.12 -18.39 -24.25
CA GLU A 61 13.79 -18.20 -24.83
C GLU A 61 12.71 -19.03 -24.11
N GLN A 62 12.98 -20.31 -23.85
CA GLN A 62 12.04 -21.16 -23.10
C GLN A 62 11.81 -20.63 -21.67
N ILE A 63 12.87 -20.14 -21.02
CA ILE A 63 12.76 -19.57 -19.68
C ILE A 63 11.98 -18.25 -19.69
N ARG A 64 12.14 -17.40 -20.71
CA ARG A 64 11.31 -16.19 -20.86
C ARG A 64 9.84 -16.54 -21.03
N VAL A 65 9.49 -17.53 -21.87
CA VAL A 65 8.11 -17.97 -22.04
C VAL A 65 7.52 -18.49 -20.73
N LYS A 66 8.27 -19.33 -20.00
CA LYS A 66 7.85 -19.83 -18.69
C LYS A 66 7.70 -18.70 -17.68
N ALA A 67 8.68 -17.80 -17.59
CA ALA A 67 8.67 -16.70 -16.64
C ALA A 67 7.51 -15.73 -16.91
N ALA A 68 7.23 -15.42 -18.19
CA ALA A 68 6.10 -14.60 -18.60
C ALA A 68 4.76 -15.21 -18.16
N LYS A 69 4.63 -16.54 -18.18
CA LYS A 69 3.41 -17.24 -17.79
C LYS A 69 3.27 -17.40 -16.27
N ASP A 70 4.34 -17.79 -15.59
CA ASP A 70 4.26 -18.29 -14.22
C ASP A 70 4.73 -17.25 -13.18
N LEU A 71 5.77 -16.46 -13.50
CA LEU A 71 6.45 -15.59 -12.53
C LEU A 71 6.01 -14.13 -12.66
N VAL A 72 5.96 -13.58 -13.87
CA VAL A 72 5.57 -12.18 -14.11
C VAL A 72 4.19 -11.85 -13.54
N PRO A 73 3.14 -12.68 -13.72
CA PRO A 73 1.83 -12.39 -13.15
C PRO A 73 1.82 -12.42 -11.61
N ILE A 74 2.71 -13.17 -10.97
CA ILE A 74 2.84 -13.19 -9.51
C ILE A 74 3.47 -11.89 -9.02
N LEU A 75 4.59 -11.46 -9.63
CA LEU A 75 5.26 -10.21 -9.30
C LEU A 75 4.34 -9.00 -9.52
N LYS A 76 3.60 -8.97 -10.64
CA LYS A 76 2.64 -7.91 -10.94
C LYS A 76 1.52 -7.84 -9.89
N ARG A 77 0.88 -8.98 -9.57
CA ARG A 77 -0.17 -9.02 -8.55
C ARG A 77 0.33 -8.57 -7.18
N ALA A 78 1.56 -8.94 -6.82
CA ALA A 78 2.18 -8.51 -5.58
C ALA A 78 2.40 -6.99 -5.56
N ALA A 79 2.94 -6.41 -6.64
CA ALA A 79 3.14 -4.97 -6.77
C ALA A 79 1.81 -4.19 -6.70
N GLU A 80 0.81 -4.60 -7.49
CA GLU A 80 -0.54 -4.00 -7.48
C GLU A 80 -1.23 -4.13 -6.11
N HIS A 81 -0.98 -5.23 -5.39
CA HIS A 81 -1.48 -5.38 -4.03
C HIS A 81 -0.81 -4.38 -3.10
N THR A 82 0.53 -4.27 -3.15
CA THR A 82 1.28 -3.31 -2.36
C THR A 82 0.85 -1.86 -2.61
N ASP A 83 0.68 -1.45 -3.87
CA ASP A 83 0.30 -0.07 -4.21
C ASP A 83 -1.11 0.27 -3.69
N ARG A 84 -2.05 -0.68 -3.77
CA ARG A 84 -3.38 -0.52 -3.19
C ARG A 84 -3.33 -0.41 -1.68
N THR A 85 -2.54 -1.26 -1.01
CA THR A 85 -2.42 -1.22 0.45
C THR A 85 -1.74 0.05 0.93
N LYS A 86 -0.68 0.53 0.26
CA LYS A 86 -0.05 1.83 0.53
C LYS A 86 -1.06 2.97 0.43
N SER A 87 -1.83 3.01 -0.65
CA SER A 87 -2.87 4.02 -0.85
C SER A 87 -3.93 3.98 0.26
N ALA A 88 -4.37 2.78 0.65
CA ALA A 88 -5.35 2.60 1.73
C ALA A 88 -4.79 2.99 3.12
N ILE A 89 -3.51 2.70 3.39
CA ILE A 89 -2.82 3.15 4.59
C ILE A 89 -2.73 4.67 4.63
N ASP A 90 -2.34 5.31 3.53
CA ASP A 90 -2.20 6.76 3.49
C ASP A 90 -3.55 7.46 3.64
N GLN A 91 -4.62 6.90 3.08
CA GLN A 91 -5.98 7.39 3.33
C GLN A 91 -6.39 7.22 4.79
N ARG A 92 -6.16 6.05 5.41
CA ARG A 92 -6.44 5.86 6.84
C ARG A 92 -5.62 6.81 7.70
N ARG A 93 -4.33 6.98 7.44
CA ARG A 93 -3.46 7.92 8.15
C ARG A 93 -3.97 9.35 8.05
N LYS A 94 -4.43 9.77 6.87
CA LYS A 94 -5.04 11.09 6.65
C LYS A 94 -6.37 11.27 7.40
N ASN A 95 -7.14 10.19 7.59
CA ASN A 95 -8.40 10.22 8.31
C ASN A 95 -8.23 10.18 9.83
N LEU A 96 -7.04 9.83 10.34
CA LEU A 96 -6.68 9.95 11.75
C LEU A 96 -6.34 11.41 12.08
N THR A 97 -7.30 12.31 11.89
CA THR A 97 -7.20 13.70 12.32
C THR A 97 -7.61 13.85 13.78
N THR A 98 -7.09 14.89 14.42
CA THR A 98 -7.62 15.40 15.70
C THR A 98 -9.11 15.75 15.52
N PRO A 99 -9.99 15.48 16.51
CA PRO A 99 -11.41 15.78 16.42
C PRO A 99 -11.68 17.22 15.96
N LYS A 100 -12.63 17.40 15.05
CA LYS A 100 -12.97 18.73 14.53
C LYS A 100 -13.66 19.53 15.62
N ILE A 101 -13.16 20.74 15.83
CA ILE A 101 -13.74 21.71 16.76
C ILE A 101 -15.12 22.15 16.28
N ASP A 102 -16.09 22.15 17.19
CA ASP A 102 -17.39 22.77 16.95
C ASP A 102 -17.25 24.31 17.02
N PRO A 103 -17.50 25.05 15.92
CA PRO A 103 -17.40 26.50 15.90
C PRO A 103 -18.59 27.21 16.58
N ILE A 104 -19.66 26.50 16.92
CA ILE A 104 -20.88 27.08 17.50
C ILE A 104 -20.77 27.20 19.03
N ASP A 105 -19.87 26.44 19.66
CA ASP A 105 -19.63 26.50 21.10
C ASP A 105 -18.76 27.72 21.48
N SER A 106 -19.44 28.86 21.64
CA SER A 106 -18.83 30.12 22.05
C SER A 106 -18.18 30.08 23.43
N VAL A 107 -18.67 29.22 24.33
CA VAL A 107 -18.12 29.05 25.67
C VAL A 107 -16.79 28.29 25.60
N ALA A 108 -16.74 27.20 24.83
CA ALA A 108 -15.50 26.48 24.57
C ALA A 108 -14.47 27.36 23.84
N GLU A 109 -14.90 28.20 22.90
CA GLU A 109 -13.98 29.12 22.23
C GLU A 109 -13.40 30.18 23.17
N MET A 110 -14.19 30.70 24.11
CA MET A 110 -13.70 31.62 25.14
C MET A 110 -12.64 30.95 26.03
N GLN A 111 -12.89 29.71 26.47
CA GLN A 111 -11.91 28.93 27.24
C GLN A 111 -10.63 28.69 26.45
N ARG A 112 -10.73 28.33 25.16
CA ARG A 112 -9.55 28.18 24.29
C ARG A 112 -8.79 29.48 24.11
N ALA A 113 -9.48 30.61 23.97
CA ALA A 113 -8.85 31.92 23.87
C ALA A 113 -8.04 32.26 25.13
N GLU A 114 -8.59 31.98 26.32
CA GLU A 114 -7.90 32.17 27.60
C GLU A 114 -6.67 31.25 27.71
N ILE A 115 -6.81 29.96 27.34
CA ILE A 115 -5.70 29.02 27.32
C ILE A 115 -4.60 29.50 26.36
N ARG A 116 -4.94 29.95 25.14
CA ARG A 116 -3.97 30.49 24.18
C ARG A 116 -3.26 31.73 24.70
N ALA A 117 -3.97 32.62 25.40
CA ALA A 117 -3.38 33.80 26.02
C ALA A 117 -2.36 33.41 27.11
N ASN A 118 -2.69 32.41 27.94
CA ASN A 118 -1.78 31.88 28.95
C ASN A 118 -0.54 31.23 28.30
N LEU A 119 -0.73 30.40 27.27
CA LEU A 119 0.35 29.73 26.53
C LEU A 119 1.42 30.70 26.00
N LYS A 120 1.04 31.93 25.58
CA LYS A 120 2.01 32.94 25.11
C LYS A 120 3.03 33.35 26.17
N SER A 121 2.69 33.26 27.44
CA SER A 121 3.58 33.58 28.55
C SER A 121 4.59 32.48 28.87
N LEU A 122 4.36 31.27 28.34
CA LEU A 122 5.21 30.10 28.58
C LEU A 122 6.36 30.01 27.57
N SER A 123 7.46 29.38 27.97
CA SER A 123 8.54 29.03 27.06
C SER A 123 8.09 27.99 26.02
N ALA A 124 8.82 27.84 24.92
CA ALA A 124 8.52 26.82 23.90
C ALA A 124 8.42 25.39 24.47
N GLY A 125 9.36 25.02 25.36
CA GLY A 125 9.35 23.72 26.02
C GLY A 125 8.14 23.54 26.93
N ASP A 126 7.78 24.56 27.71
CA ASP A 126 6.66 24.52 28.64
C ASP A 126 5.30 24.47 27.92
N ARG A 127 5.17 25.17 26.78
CA ARG A 127 3.97 25.08 25.93
C ARG A 127 3.74 23.66 25.43
N ILE A 128 4.80 23.05 24.90
CA ILE A 128 4.76 21.66 24.42
C ILE A 128 4.42 20.70 25.56
N ALA A 129 5.04 20.89 26.73
CA ALA A 129 4.77 20.07 27.91
C ALA A 129 3.31 20.20 28.39
N ALA A 130 2.78 21.43 28.43
CA ALA A 130 1.40 21.70 28.80
C ALA A 130 0.40 21.05 27.83
N ALA A 131 0.63 21.20 26.51
CA ALA A 131 -0.19 20.59 25.47
C ALA A 131 -0.14 19.05 25.50
N THR A 132 1.00 18.47 25.89
CA THR A 132 1.15 17.01 26.03
C THR A 132 0.41 16.49 27.27
N LYS A 133 0.32 17.29 28.34
CA LYS A 133 -0.27 16.89 29.62
C LYS A 133 -1.80 17.02 29.64
N ASP A 134 -2.35 18.04 28.98
CA ASP A 134 -3.79 18.32 28.98
C ASP A 134 -4.33 18.41 27.54
N PRO A 135 -5.21 17.49 27.12
CA PRO A 135 -5.84 17.52 25.79
C PRO A 135 -6.56 18.82 25.46
N ARG A 136 -7.08 19.56 26.45
CA ARG A 136 -7.73 20.87 26.24
C ARG A 136 -6.73 21.94 25.85
N VAL A 137 -5.50 21.84 26.35
CA VAL A 137 -4.41 22.74 25.99
C VAL A 137 -3.93 22.43 24.57
N ALA A 138 -3.81 21.16 24.21
CA ALA A 138 -3.56 20.75 22.83
C ALA A 138 -4.65 21.24 21.86
N ASP A 139 -5.93 21.09 22.21
CA ASP A 139 -7.05 21.58 21.39
C ASP A 139 -6.98 23.10 21.20
N ALA A 140 -6.83 23.85 22.30
CA ALA A 140 -6.63 25.30 22.24
C ALA A 140 -5.42 25.68 21.38
N TYR A 141 -4.31 24.94 21.48
CA TYR A 141 -3.09 25.19 20.73
C TYR A 141 -3.27 24.99 19.22
N LEU A 142 -3.95 23.91 18.80
CA LEU A 142 -4.12 23.53 17.40
C LEU A 142 -5.29 24.26 16.70
N SER A 143 -6.30 24.70 17.48
CA SER A 143 -7.52 25.36 17.00
C SER A 143 -7.35 26.67 16.22
N ALA A 144 -6.25 27.38 16.43
CA ALA A 144 -6.03 28.71 15.90
C ALA A 144 -4.64 28.83 15.25
N PRO A 145 -4.40 29.83 14.38
CA PRO A 145 -3.08 30.07 13.79
C PRO A 145 -1.95 30.21 14.80
N ALA A 146 -0.73 29.80 14.42
CA ALA A 146 0.43 29.70 15.30
C ALA A 146 0.75 30.97 16.11
N PHE A 147 0.58 32.14 15.49
CA PHE A 147 0.84 33.44 16.12
C PHE A 147 -0.12 33.76 17.30
N LEU A 148 -1.30 33.13 17.36
CA LEU A 148 -2.26 33.32 18.45
C LEU A 148 -1.93 32.53 19.71
N SER A 149 -1.07 31.51 19.63
CA SER A 149 -0.54 30.77 20.79
C SER A 149 0.93 31.07 21.09
N GLY A 150 1.56 31.95 20.29
CA GLY A 150 2.99 32.24 20.40
C GLY A 150 3.89 31.10 19.91
N SER A 151 3.34 30.23 19.06
CA SER A 151 4.01 29.05 18.52
C SER A 151 4.57 29.28 17.13
N ASN A 152 5.50 28.41 16.73
CA ASN A 152 5.92 28.26 15.33
C ASN A 152 5.34 26.97 14.72
N GLU A 153 5.45 26.84 13.40
CA GLU A 153 4.89 25.70 12.68
C GLU A 153 5.51 24.36 13.07
N THR A 154 6.80 24.36 13.41
CA THR A 154 7.51 23.15 13.88
C THR A 154 6.95 22.67 15.22
N GLU A 155 6.70 23.57 16.17
CA GLU A 155 6.09 23.24 17.47
C GLU A 155 4.66 22.70 17.28
N ARG A 156 3.88 23.32 16.39
CA ARG A 156 2.53 22.84 16.05
C ARG A 156 2.54 21.43 15.47
N ALA A 157 3.42 21.17 14.50
CA ALA A 157 3.55 19.83 13.92
C ALA A 157 3.94 18.78 14.97
N GLN A 158 4.81 19.13 15.92
CA GLN A 158 5.18 18.25 17.02
C GLN A 158 4.02 17.95 17.98
N ILE A 159 3.21 18.96 18.31
CA ILE A 159 2.03 18.78 19.17
C ILE A 159 0.95 17.97 18.45
N ASP A 160 0.67 18.27 17.19
CA ASP A 160 -0.30 17.54 16.38
C ASP A 160 0.06 16.04 16.27
N ASP A 161 1.33 15.70 15.99
CA ASP A 161 1.77 14.30 15.96
C ASP A 161 1.62 13.59 17.32
N ARG A 162 1.88 14.29 18.44
CA ARG A 162 1.72 13.72 19.79
C ARG A 162 0.26 13.52 20.15
N VAL A 163 -0.59 14.48 19.85
CA VAL A 163 -2.04 14.42 20.09
C VAL A 163 -2.63 13.28 19.26
N ALA A 164 -2.26 13.17 17.99
CA ALA A 164 -2.66 12.06 17.14
C ALA A 164 -2.22 10.71 17.74
N LYS A 165 -1.00 10.60 18.29
CA LYS A 165 -0.54 9.39 19.00
C LYS A 165 -1.30 9.09 20.29
N GLN A 166 -1.75 10.13 21.01
CA GLN A 166 -2.52 9.95 22.23
C GLN A 166 -3.94 9.44 21.94
N PHE A 167 -4.60 9.98 20.92
CA PHE A 167 -5.98 9.62 20.56
C PHE A 167 -6.06 8.36 19.69
N HIS A 168 -5.07 8.13 18.83
CA HIS A 168 -5.10 7.09 17.81
C HIS A 168 -3.90 6.13 17.90
N GLY A 169 -3.27 6.03 19.08
CA GLY A 169 -2.03 5.26 19.27
C GLY A 169 -2.08 3.84 18.72
N ASP A 170 -3.14 3.10 19.03
CA ASP A 170 -3.33 1.73 18.53
C ASP A 170 -3.47 1.71 17.00
N ALA A 171 -4.29 2.59 16.43
CA ALA A 171 -4.46 2.69 14.98
C ALA A 171 -3.16 3.08 14.24
N LEU A 172 -2.32 3.91 14.87
CA LEU A 172 -1.00 4.26 14.33
C LEU A 172 -0.02 3.09 14.40
N GLN A 173 -0.02 2.33 15.51
CA GLN A 173 0.78 1.11 15.62
C GLN A 173 0.35 0.07 14.58
N GLU A 174 -0.94 -0.04 14.29
CA GLU A 174 -1.44 -0.91 13.21
C GLU A 174 -0.94 -0.45 11.85
N ILE A 175 -1.04 0.84 11.53
CA ILE A 175 -0.49 1.42 10.30
C ILE A 175 1.01 1.15 10.17
N ASP A 176 1.77 1.31 11.25
CA ASP A 176 3.22 1.08 11.24
C ASP A 176 3.56 -0.40 11.04
N ALA A 177 2.78 -1.31 11.64
CA ALA A 177 2.91 -2.75 11.40
C ALA A 177 2.65 -3.10 9.93
N GLU A 178 1.60 -2.54 9.32
CA GLU A 178 1.32 -2.74 7.90
C GLU A 178 2.39 -2.17 6.98
N ARG A 179 2.90 -0.97 7.27
CA ARG A 179 4.05 -0.39 6.54
C ARG A 179 5.29 -1.27 6.64
N GLY A 180 5.55 -1.85 7.80
CA GLY A 180 6.63 -2.82 7.99
C GLY A 180 6.48 -4.05 7.10
N ALA A 181 5.30 -4.66 7.06
CA ALA A 181 5.02 -5.83 6.22
C ALA A 181 5.16 -5.51 4.72
N ILE A 182 4.65 -4.35 4.29
CA ILE A 182 4.79 -3.84 2.93
C ILE A 182 6.26 -3.66 2.55
N ALA A 183 7.08 -3.07 3.42
CA ALA A 183 8.50 -2.86 3.13
C ALA A 183 9.26 -4.18 2.91
N VAL A 184 8.89 -5.24 3.63
CA VAL A 184 9.45 -6.58 3.40
C VAL A 184 9.00 -7.12 2.04
N LEU A 185 7.71 -7.03 1.70
CA LEU A 185 7.20 -7.47 0.40
C LEU A 185 7.81 -6.69 -0.77
N ASP A 186 7.96 -5.36 -0.67
CA ASP A 186 8.63 -4.53 -1.67
C ASP A 186 10.08 -4.98 -1.90
N ALA A 187 10.82 -5.26 -0.82
CA ALA A 187 12.18 -5.77 -0.92
C ALA A 187 12.20 -7.13 -1.65
N VAL A 188 11.27 -8.03 -1.33
CA VAL A 188 11.14 -9.33 -2.00
C VAL A 188 10.79 -9.17 -3.48
N ILE A 189 9.89 -8.25 -3.84
CA ILE A 189 9.57 -7.93 -5.24
C ILE A 189 10.81 -7.42 -5.96
N GLY A 190 11.58 -6.51 -5.34
CA GLY A 190 12.81 -5.96 -5.92
C GLY A 190 13.90 -7.01 -6.16
N VAL A 191 14.09 -7.92 -5.21
CA VAL A 191 14.97 -9.09 -5.39
C VAL A 191 14.41 -10.01 -6.48
N GLY A 192 13.10 -10.26 -6.49
CA GLY A 192 12.46 -11.10 -7.48
C GLY A 192 12.59 -10.59 -8.91
N LEU A 193 12.48 -9.27 -9.12
CA LEU A 193 12.76 -8.62 -10.41
C LEU A 193 14.23 -8.71 -10.81
N THR A 194 15.14 -8.69 -9.83
CA THR A 194 16.58 -8.86 -10.08
C THR A 194 16.89 -10.30 -10.50
N ASP A 195 16.34 -11.29 -9.80
CA ASP A 195 16.51 -12.70 -10.15
C ASP A 195 15.81 -13.04 -11.46
N LEU A 196 14.64 -12.46 -11.73
CA LEU A 196 13.96 -12.59 -13.01
C LEU A 196 14.86 -12.14 -14.16
N ARG A 197 15.52 -10.97 -14.04
CA ARG A 197 16.50 -10.47 -15.03
C ARG A 197 17.64 -11.44 -15.27
N LYS A 198 18.15 -12.07 -14.21
CA LYS A 198 19.22 -13.06 -14.27
C LYS A 198 18.78 -14.32 -15.01
N VAL A 199 17.68 -14.93 -14.58
CA VAL A 199 17.23 -16.21 -15.16
C VAL A 199 16.76 -16.09 -16.60
N THR A 200 16.41 -14.88 -17.06
CA THR A 200 15.97 -14.59 -18.44
C THR A 200 17.09 -14.04 -19.35
N ASP A 201 18.33 -14.00 -18.85
CA ASP A 201 19.52 -13.45 -19.55
C ASP A 201 19.40 -11.98 -19.97
N PHE A 202 18.69 -11.16 -19.21
CA PHE A 202 18.63 -9.72 -19.43
C PHE A 202 19.56 -8.90 -18.52
N GLU A 203 20.47 -9.56 -17.79
CA GLU A 203 21.35 -8.91 -16.81
C GLU A 203 22.15 -7.72 -17.38
N ASN A 204 22.59 -7.86 -18.64
CA ASN A 204 23.36 -6.84 -19.36
C ASN A 204 22.50 -5.99 -20.32
N SER A 205 21.18 -6.12 -20.28
CA SER A 205 20.28 -5.40 -21.20
C SER A 205 19.00 -4.93 -20.49
N PRO A 206 19.10 -3.97 -19.55
CA PRO A 206 17.94 -3.47 -18.79
C PRO A 206 16.82 -2.94 -19.67
N GLN A 207 17.14 -2.27 -20.78
CA GLN A 207 16.14 -1.75 -21.71
C GLN A 207 15.33 -2.87 -22.37
N GLN A 208 15.99 -3.95 -22.81
CA GLN A 208 15.31 -5.10 -23.39
C GLN A 208 14.45 -5.83 -22.34
N PHE A 209 14.91 -5.87 -21.09
CA PHE A 209 14.10 -6.39 -19.99
C PHE A 209 12.82 -5.58 -19.80
N ASP A 210 12.94 -4.25 -19.77
CA ASP A 210 11.79 -3.37 -19.56
C ASP A 210 10.79 -3.46 -20.71
N GLU A 211 11.26 -3.51 -21.96
CA GLU A 211 10.44 -3.74 -23.15
C GLU A 211 9.73 -5.09 -23.10
N TRP A 212 10.47 -6.16 -22.76
CA TRP A 212 9.90 -7.49 -22.60
C TRP A 212 8.85 -7.51 -21.49
N MET A 213 9.17 -6.99 -20.31
CA MET A 213 8.25 -6.87 -19.17
C MET A 213 6.98 -6.11 -19.55
N HIS A 214 7.12 -5.00 -20.29
CA HIS A 214 5.97 -4.26 -20.79
C HIS A 214 5.12 -5.13 -21.72
N SER A 215 5.74 -5.81 -22.70
CA SER A 215 5.04 -6.66 -23.67
C SER A 215 4.25 -7.81 -23.03
N VAL A 216 4.78 -8.42 -21.97
CA VAL A 216 4.12 -9.55 -21.28
C VAL A 216 3.17 -9.09 -20.17
N SER A 217 3.26 -7.82 -19.74
CA SER A 217 2.42 -7.26 -18.68
C SER A 217 1.17 -6.57 -19.19
N VAL A 218 1.16 -6.13 -20.45
CA VAL A 218 -0.06 -5.66 -21.12
C VAL A 218 -0.97 -6.88 -21.28
N PRO A 219 -2.24 -6.84 -20.81
CA PRO A 219 -3.18 -7.90 -21.13
C PRO A 219 -3.20 -8.02 -22.63
N SER A 220 -2.73 -9.14 -23.17
CA SER A 220 -2.89 -9.44 -24.58
C SER A 220 -4.39 -9.33 -24.80
N ARG A 221 -4.85 -8.28 -25.50
CA ARG A 221 -6.20 -8.27 -26.04
C ARG A 221 -6.19 -9.46 -26.99
N THR A 222 -6.60 -10.61 -26.50
CA THR A 222 -7.02 -11.71 -27.35
C THR A 222 -8.21 -11.17 -28.10
N PHE A 223 -7.92 -10.57 -29.26
CA PHE A 223 -8.83 -10.57 -30.38
C PHE A 223 -9.20 -12.04 -30.57
N SER A 224 -10.34 -12.43 -30.01
CA SER A 224 -11.01 -13.65 -30.38
C SER A 224 -11.33 -13.50 -31.86
N ALA A 225 -10.49 -14.06 -32.72
CA ALA A 225 -10.62 -14.03 -34.17
C ALA A 225 -11.75 -14.97 -34.64
N ASN A 226 -12.90 -14.95 -33.96
CA ASN A 226 -14.06 -15.77 -34.31
C ASN A 226 -15.43 -15.15 -33.99
N GLU A 227 -15.53 -13.82 -33.83
CA GLU A 227 -16.83 -13.14 -33.88
C GLU A 227 -16.89 -12.16 -35.05
N PRO A 228 -17.49 -12.54 -36.20
CA PRO A 228 -17.92 -11.56 -37.17
C PRO A 228 -18.98 -10.66 -36.52
N GLY A 229 -18.72 -9.36 -36.58
CA GLY A 229 -19.52 -8.33 -35.92
C GLY A 229 -21.02 -8.42 -36.25
N ILE A 230 -21.81 -8.63 -35.21
CA ILE A 230 -23.21 -8.24 -35.17
C ILE A 230 -23.40 -7.48 -33.86
N LEU A 231 -23.43 -6.15 -33.95
CA LEU A 231 -23.94 -5.31 -32.87
C LEU A 231 -25.37 -5.75 -32.58
N ARG A 232 -25.61 -6.35 -31.41
CA ARG A 232 -26.97 -6.70 -30.98
C ARG A 232 -27.66 -5.43 -30.48
N PRO A 233 -28.86 -5.09 -30.97
CA PRO A 233 -29.63 -3.92 -30.51
C PRO A 233 -30.08 -3.98 -29.04
N SER A 234 -29.71 -5.01 -28.28
CA SER A 234 -30.09 -5.18 -26.86
C SER A 234 -29.28 -4.32 -25.88
N ASP A 235 -28.21 -3.65 -26.32
CA ASP A 235 -27.35 -2.83 -25.45
C ASP A 235 -27.85 -1.38 -25.30
N ILE A 236 -28.99 -1.04 -25.90
CA ILE A 236 -29.69 0.23 -25.65
C ILE A 236 -30.82 -0.04 -24.65
N GLY A 237 -30.48 0.01 -23.36
CA GLY A 237 -31.48 -0.07 -22.29
C GLY A 237 -32.50 1.05 -22.37
N PRO A 238 -33.80 0.80 -22.14
CA PRO A 238 -34.82 1.83 -22.19
C PRO A 238 -34.69 2.79 -21.00
N ARG A 239 -34.43 4.07 -21.29
CA ARG A 239 -34.77 5.17 -20.40
C ARG A 239 -36.29 5.28 -20.31
N THR A 240 -36.88 5.02 -19.15
CA THR A 240 -38.15 5.66 -18.79
C THR A 240 -38.19 5.98 -17.30
N ALA A 241 -38.52 7.24 -17.04
CA ALA A 241 -38.94 7.79 -15.77
C ALA A 241 -40.44 7.50 -15.54
N ALA A 242 -40.89 7.81 -14.32
CA ALA A 242 -42.26 8.03 -13.87
C ALA A 242 -42.94 6.85 -13.13
N SER A 243 -43.07 7.09 -11.82
CA SER A 243 -44.32 7.18 -11.07
C SER A 243 -45.25 5.96 -11.03
N TYR A 244 -45.39 5.37 -9.83
CA TYR A 244 -46.67 4.84 -9.37
C TYR A 244 -46.87 5.12 -7.88
N GLU A 245 -47.84 6.00 -7.60
CA GLU A 245 -48.47 6.19 -6.30
C GLU A 245 -49.41 5.01 -5.96
N ARG A 246 -49.59 4.79 -4.64
CA ARG A 246 -50.77 4.29 -3.92
C ARG A 246 -51.53 3.05 -4.43
N THR A 247 -51.71 2.06 -3.56
CA THR A 247 -52.97 1.78 -2.84
C THR A 247 -52.72 0.66 -1.81
N ILE A 248 -52.91 0.96 -0.53
CA ILE A 248 -53.10 -0.05 0.53
C ILE A 248 -54.56 0.10 0.98
N HIS A 249 -55.35 -0.95 0.78
CA HIS A 249 -56.65 -1.14 1.41
C HIS A 249 -56.54 -2.32 2.39
N ASP A 250 -56.93 -2.05 3.63
CA ASP A 250 -57.58 -2.87 4.65
C ASP A 250 -57.27 -4.38 4.74
N HIS A 251 -56.65 -4.76 5.86
CA HIS A 251 -57.28 -5.59 6.90
C HIS A 251 -56.66 -5.32 8.27
#